data_AF-A0A0H4A279-F1
#
_entry.id   AF-A0A0H4A279-F1
#
_cell.length_a   1.000
_cell.length_b   1.000
_cell.length_c   1.000
_cell.angle_alpha   90.00
_cell.angle_beta   90.00
_cell.angle_gamma   90.00
#
_symmetry.space_group_name_H-M   'P 1'
#
loop_
_entity.id
_entity.type
_entity.pdbx_description
1 polymer ?
#
loop_
_entity_poly.entity_id
_entity_poly.type
_entity_poly.pdbx_seq_one_letter_code
_entity_poly.pdbx_strand_id
1 'polypeptide(L)'
;AMAELRPGEVVLDLGSGGGIDVLLSAKRVSPGGKAYGLDMTDEMLALARENQTKAGIPNVEFLKGEIENIPLPDNSVDVIISNCVINLSADKDRVLREAFRVLKPGGR
;
A
#
# COMPACT_ATOMS: atom_id res chain seq x y z
N ALA A 1 -13.53 -0.70 10.47
CA ALA A 1 -14.12 0.12 9.38
C ALA A 1 -13.07 0.21 8.28
N MET A 2 -13.40 -0.14 7.03
CA MET A 2 -12.47 0.12 5.92
C MET A 2 -12.49 1.62 5.61
N ALA A 3 -11.33 2.22 5.33
CA ALA A 3 -11.28 3.59 4.85
C ALA A 3 -12.16 3.74 3.60
N GLU A 4 -12.93 4.83 3.51
CA GLU A 4 -13.77 5.11 2.34
C GLU A 4 -12.87 5.46 1.15
N LEU A 5 -12.54 4.51 0.28
CA LEU A 5 -11.70 4.74 -0.91
C LEU A 5 -12.52 5.31 -2.06
N ARG A 6 -11.94 6.26 -2.79
CA ARG A 6 -12.60 6.99 -3.88
C ARG A 6 -11.85 6.81 -5.21
N PRO A 7 -12.56 6.81 -6.35
CA PRO A 7 -11.93 6.83 -7.66
C PRO A 7 -10.89 7.96 -7.79
N GLY A 8 -9.75 7.66 -8.41
CA GLY A 8 -8.66 8.62 -8.60
C GLY A 8 -7.64 8.68 -7.45
N GLU A 9 -7.94 8.11 -6.29
CA GLU A 9 -7.00 8.10 -5.15
C GLU A 9 -5.82 7.13 -5.38
N VAL A 10 -4.67 7.50 -4.81
CA VAL A 10 -3.48 6.66 -4.68
C VAL A 10 -3.44 6.08 -3.28
N VAL A 11 -3.46 4.74 -3.18
CA VAL A 11 -3.47 4.01 -1.90
C VAL A 11 -2.14 3.31 -1.70
N LEU A 12 -1.63 3.29 -0.47
CA LEU A 12 -0.52 2.45 -0.04
C LEU A 12 -0.97 1.50 1.06
N ASP A 13 -0.77 0.19 0.86
CA ASP A 13 -0.94 -0.83 1.89
C ASP A 13 0.42 -1.23 2.47
N LEU A 14 0.57 -1.03 3.78
CA LEU A 14 1.77 -1.40 4.53
C LEU A 14 1.70 -2.86 4.93
N GLY A 15 2.69 -3.65 4.50
CA GLY A 15 2.74 -5.09 4.78
C GLY A 15 1.71 -5.87 3.96
N SER A 16 1.74 -5.70 2.65
CA SER A 16 0.67 -6.18 1.76
C SER A 16 0.54 -7.70 1.68
N GLY A 17 1.55 -8.47 2.10
CA GLY A 17 1.56 -9.92 1.99
C GLY A 17 1.24 -10.40 0.58
N GLY A 18 0.32 -11.35 0.44
CA GLY A 18 -0.17 -11.86 -0.85
C GLY A 18 -1.05 -10.87 -1.65
N GLY A 19 -1.22 -9.63 -1.19
CA GLY A 19 -1.76 -8.52 -1.97
C GLY A 19 -3.29 -8.40 -2.04
N ILE A 20 -4.06 -9.19 -1.27
CA ILE A 20 -5.52 -9.20 -1.36
C ILE A 20 -6.12 -7.80 -1.12
N ASP A 21 -5.70 -7.11 -0.06
CA ASP A 21 -6.21 -5.79 0.29
C ASP A 21 -5.81 -4.73 -0.75
N VAL A 22 -4.64 -4.85 -1.35
CA VAL A 22 -4.17 -4.00 -2.47
C VAL A 22 -5.05 -4.18 -3.71
N LEU A 23 -5.35 -5.42 -4.09
CA LEU A 23 -6.21 -5.72 -5.24
C LEU A 23 -7.63 -5.20 -5.03
N LEU A 24 -8.17 -5.34 -3.81
CA LEU A 24 -9.47 -4.81 -3.44
C LEU A 24 -9.47 -3.27 -3.43
N SER A 25 -8.37 -2.64 -2.99
CA SER A 25 -8.22 -1.19 -3.01
C SER A 25 -8.15 -0.65 -4.43
N ALA A 26 -7.36 -1.28 -5.30
CA ALA A 26 -7.23 -0.92 -6.72
C ALA A 26 -8.56 -0.92 -7.47
N LYS A 27 -9.45 -1.87 -7.17
CA LYS A 27 -10.80 -1.90 -7.71
C LYS A 27 -11.64 -0.69 -7.27
N ARG A 28 -11.52 -0.27 -6.00
CA ARG A 28 -12.30 0.84 -5.44
C ARG A 28 -11.83 2.21 -5.91
N VAL A 29 -10.54 2.37 -6.15
CA VAL A 29 -9.98 3.63 -6.66
C VAL A 29 -10.00 3.74 -8.18
N SER A 30 -10.55 2.74 -8.87
CA SER A 30 -10.83 2.83 -10.30
C SER A 30 -12.12 3.61 -10.58
N PRO A 31 -12.20 4.39 -11.68
CA PRO A 31 -11.11 4.70 -12.62
C PRO A 31 -10.14 5.76 -12.09
N GLY A 32 -8.94 5.79 -12.68
CA GLY A 32 -7.95 6.87 -12.49
C GLY A 32 -7.04 6.75 -11.25
N GLY A 33 -7.37 5.89 -10.29
CA GLY A 33 -6.54 5.66 -9.10
C GLY A 33 -5.60 4.46 -9.22
N LYS A 34 -4.75 4.29 -8.22
CA LYS A 34 -3.70 3.26 -8.15
C LYS A 34 -3.55 2.74 -6.72
N ALA A 35 -3.23 1.45 -6.57
CA ALA A 35 -2.86 0.89 -5.28
C ALA A 35 -1.43 0.35 -5.29
N TYR A 36 -0.68 0.69 -4.25
CA TYR A 36 0.63 0.15 -3.94
C TYR A 36 0.54 -0.85 -2.81
N GLY A 37 1.23 -1.97 -2.94
CA GLY A 37 1.50 -2.89 -1.82
C GLY A 37 2.97 -2.89 -1.47
N LEU A 38 3.32 -2.66 -0.21
CA LEU A 38 4.69 -2.74 0.28
C LEU A 38 4.89 -4.00 1.10
N ASP A 39 5.88 -4.82 0.74
CA ASP A 39 6.28 -5.98 1.53
C ASP A 39 7.81 -6.17 1.49
N MET A 40 8.38 -6.70 2.58
CA MET A 40 9.82 -6.90 2.71
C MET A 40 10.30 -8.23 2.15
N THR A 41 9.41 -9.18 1.86
CA THR A 41 9.80 -10.55 1.46
C THR A 41 9.59 -10.79 -0.03
N ASP A 42 10.55 -11.43 -0.70
CA ASP A 42 10.43 -11.72 -2.14
C ASP A 42 9.33 -12.75 -2.41
N GLU A 43 9.10 -13.66 -1.47
CA GLU A 43 8.06 -14.67 -1.52
C GLU A 43 6.65 -14.06 -1.56
N MET A 44 6.34 -13.11 -0.65
CA MET A 44 5.03 -12.44 -0.66
C MET A 44 4.85 -11.60 -1.91
N LEU A 45 5.89 -10.89 -2.38
CA LEU A 45 5.80 -10.10 -3.61
C LEU A 45 5.58 -10.97 -4.84
N ALA A 46 6.21 -12.15 -4.91
CA ALA A 46 5.97 -13.11 -5.98
C ALA A 46 4.51 -13.59 -5.98
N LEU A 47 4.00 -13.99 -4.80
CA LEU A 47 2.61 -14.40 -4.63
C LEU A 47 1.62 -13.28 -4.98
N ALA A 48 1.91 -12.05 -4.57
CA ALA A 48 1.06 -10.89 -4.82
C ALA A 48 0.98 -10.55 -6.33
N ARG A 49 2.10 -10.63 -7.05
CA ARG A 49 2.13 -10.44 -8.51
C ARG A 49 1.40 -11.56 -9.26
N GLU A 50 1.48 -12.80 -8.78
CA GLU A 50 0.69 -13.90 -9.32
C GLU A 50 -0.82 -13.64 -9.12
N ASN A 51 -1.21 -13.21 -7.93
CA ASN A 51 -2.61 -12.86 -7.62
C ASN A 51 -3.11 -11.68 -8.47
N GLN A 52 -2.29 -10.66 -8.68
CA GLN A 52 -2.60 -9.56 -9.60
C GLN A 52 -2.85 -10.05 -11.02
N THR A 53 -1.97 -10.92 -11.52
CA THR A 53 -2.09 -11.50 -12.87
C THR A 53 -3.39 -12.28 -13.00
N LYS A 54 -3.71 -13.15 -12.04
CA LYS A 54 -4.96 -13.92 -12.01
C LYS A 54 -6.21 -13.03 -11.92
N ALA A 55 -6.13 -11.94 -11.17
CA ALA A 55 -7.25 -11.01 -10.99
C ALA A 55 -7.46 -10.07 -12.19
N GLY A 56 -6.47 -9.92 -13.07
CA GLY A 56 -6.53 -9.03 -14.23
C GLY A 56 -6.64 -7.55 -13.87
N ILE A 57 -6.07 -7.13 -12.72
CA ILE A 57 -6.17 -5.76 -12.21
C ILE A 57 -4.87 -5.00 -12.56
N PRO A 58 -4.91 -4.03 -13.49
CA PRO A 58 -3.69 -3.41 -14.02
C PRO A 58 -3.16 -2.25 -13.18
N ASN A 59 -3.99 -1.61 -12.34
CA ASN A 59 -3.63 -0.41 -11.58
C ASN A 59 -3.05 -0.73 -10.18
N VAL A 60 -2.20 -1.75 -10.12
CA VAL A 60 -1.54 -2.24 -8.90
C VAL A 60 -0.03 -2.30 -9.11
N GLU A 61 0.74 -1.91 -8.10
CA GLU A 61 2.19 -2.06 -8.09
C GLU A 61 2.68 -2.57 -6.73
N PHE A 62 3.49 -3.62 -6.73
CA PHE A 62 4.08 -4.19 -5.53
C PHE A 62 5.54 -3.79 -5.38
N LEU A 63 5.84 -3.12 -4.27
CA LEU A 63 7.12 -2.54 -3.93
C LEU A 63 7.83 -3.41 -2.89
N LYS A 64 9.13 -3.59 -3.09
CA LYS A 64 10.01 -4.24 -2.11
C LYS A 64 10.52 -3.19 -1.13
N GLY A 65 10.35 -3.43 0.16
CA GLY A 65 10.93 -2.58 1.20
C GLY A 65 10.35 -2.84 2.58
N GLU A 66 10.87 -2.11 3.55
CA GLU A 66 10.41 -2.12 4.94
C GLU A 66 9.51 -0.90 5.19
N ILE A 67 8.58 -1.01 6.13
CA ILE A 67 7.63 0.06 6.45
C ILE A 67 8.31 1.25 7.15
N GLU A 68 9.55 1.07 7.60
CA GLU A 68 10.48 2.06 8.12
C GLU A 68 11.27 2.80 7.03
N ASN A 69 11.14 2.39 5.76
CA ASN A 69 11.83 3.01 4.63
C ASN A 69 11.00 2.80 3.35
N ILE A 70 9.94 3.59 3.20
CA ILE A 70 8.97 3.44 2.12
C ILE A 70 9.58 3.97 0.82
N PRO A 71 9.70 3.15 -0.25
CA PRO A 71 10.35 3.54 -1.50
C PRO A 71 9.40 4.35 -2.40
N LEU A 72 8.78 5.40 -1.82
CA LEU A 72 7.91 6.34 -2.51
C LEU A 72 8.33 7.79 -2.20
N PRO A 73 8.08 8.74 -3.13
CA PRO A 73 8.32 10.15 -2.88
C PRO A 73 7.46 10.72 -1.76
N ASP A 74 7.84 11.90 -1.28
CA ASP A 74 7.04 12.65 -0.32
C ASP A 74 5.71 13.07 -0.94
N ASN A 75 4.64 13.14 -0.13
CA ASN A 75 3.31 13.60 -0.54
C ASN A 75 2.79 12.91 -1.82
N SER A 76 3.02 11.61 -1.96
CA SER A 76 2.66 10.85 -3.17
C SER A 76 1.36 10.05 -3.05
N VAL A 77 0.88 9.75 -1.83
CA VAL A 77 -0.31 8.91 -1.61
C VAL A 77 -1.44 9.66 -0.90
N ASP A 78 -2.68 9.33 -1.23
CA ASP A 78 -3.88 9.93 -0.65
C ASP A 78 -4.35 9.16 0.59
N VAL A 79 -4.11 7.84 0.61
CA VAL A 79 -4.57 6.93 1.66
C VAL A 79 -3.49 5.92 2.04
N ILE A 80 -3.27 5.72 3.33
CA ILE A 80 -2.44 4.62 3.85
C ILE A 80 -3.33 3.64 4.61
N ILE A 81 -3.19 2.37 4.27
CA ILE A 81 -3.83 1.26 4.97
C ILE A 81 -2.73 0.45 5.66
N SER A 82 -2.98 0.03 6.89
CA SER A 82 -2.15 -0.96 7.56
C SER A 82 -3.04 -1.95 8.28
N ASN A 83 -2.93 -3.22 7.88
CA ASN A 83 -3.60 -4.31 8.57
C ASN A 83 -2.60 -4.98 9.53
N CYS A 84 -2.51 -4.43 10.75
CA CYS A 84 -1.72 -4.96 11.87
C CYS A 84 -0.19 -5.02 11.71
N VAL A 85 0.41 -4.70 10.56
CA VAL A 85 1.88 -4.82 10.38
C VAL A 85 2.67 -3.82 11.23
N ILE A 86 2.11 -2.62 11.52
CA ILE A 86 2.77 -1.61 12.37
C ILE A 86 3.10 -2.18 13.76
N ASN A 87 2.30 -3.13 14.26
CA ASN A 87 2.54 -3.77 15.55
C ASN A 87 3.85 -4.57 15.58
N LEU A 88 4.29 -5.07 14.42
CA LEU A 88 5.47 -5.91 14.26
C LEU A 88 6.77 -5.09 14.10
N SER A 89 6.66 -3.78 13.86
CA SER A 89 7.83 -2.90 13.80
C SER A 89 8.43 -2.64 15.18
N ALA A 90 9.76 -2.69 15.24
CA ALA A 90 10.53 -2.29 16.42
C ALA A 90 10.64 -0.77 16.58
N ASP A 91 10.55 -0.01 15.47
CA ASP A 91 10.68 1.46 15.45
C ASP A 91 9.41 2.11 14.89
N LYS A 92 8.36 2.09 15.71
CA LYS A 92 7.04 2.64 15.35
C LYS A 92 7.11 4.14 15.03
N ASP A 93 7.99 4.87 15.69
CA ASP A 93 8.19 6.29 15.44
C ASP A 93 8.69 6.53 14.01
N ARG A 94 9.62 5.70 13.53
CA ARG A 94 10.10 5.76 12.14
C ARG A 94 9.03 5.37 11.15
N VAL A 95 8.24 4.33 11.44
CA VAL A 95 7.11 3.94 10.59
C VAL A 95 6.10 5.08 10.45
N LEU A 96 5.71 5.72 11.56
CA LEU A 96 4.78 6.85 11.53
C LEU A 96 5.35 8.07 10.79
N ARG A 97 6.66 8.35 10.94
CA ARG A 97 7.34 9.40 10.17
C ARG A 97 7.33 9.11 8.67
N GLU A 98 7.64 7.89 8.27
CA GLU A 98 7.64 7.48 6.85
C GLU A 98 6.23 7.50 6.25
N ALA A 99 5.24 6.98 6.99
CA ALA A 99 3.85 7.04 6.58
C ALA A 99 3.41 8.49 6.39
N PHE A 100 3.71 9.38 7.33
CA PHE A 100 3.39 10.79 7.21
C PHE A 100 4.14 11.47 6.05
N ARG A 101 5.41 11.11 5.81
CA ARG A 101 6.23 11.68 4.72
C ARG A 101 5.60 11.41 3.35
N VAL A 102 5.17 10.18 3.09
CA VAL A 102 4.60 9.81 1.79
C VAL A 102 3.14 10.24 1.63
N LEU A 103 2.43 10.51 2.73
CA LEU A 103 1.04 10.97 2.72
C LEU A 103 0.94 12.42 2.24
N LYS A 104 0.02 12.68 1.32
CA LYS A 104 -0.30 14.06 0.87
C LYS A 104 -0.89 14.89 2.02
N PRO A 105 -0.79 16.23 1.95
CA PRO A 105 -1.53 17.10 2.86
C PRO A 105 -3.03 16.82 2.75
N GLY A 106 -3.68 16.50 3.87
CA GLY A 106 -5.10 16.12 3.90
C GLY A 106 -5.38 14.65 3.52
N GLY A 107 -4.35 13.86 3.24
CA GLY A 107 -4.46 12.40 3.16
C GLY A 107 -4.81 11.78 4.51
N ARG A 108 -5.12 10.48 4.50
CA ARG A 108 -5.55 9.74 5.69
C ARG A 108 -4.87 8.38 5.83
#